data_AF-A0A6C2YVV2-F1
#
_entry.id   AF-A0A6C2YVV2-F1
#
_cell.length_a   1.000
_cell.length_b   1.000
_cell.length_c   1.000
_cell.angle_alpha   90.00
_cell.angle_beta   90.00
_cell.angle_gamma   90.00
#
_symmetry.space_group_name_H-M   'P 1'
#
loop_
_entity.id
_entity.type
_entity.pdbx_description
1 polymer ?
#
loop_
_entity_poly.entity_id
_entity_poly.type
_entity_poly.pdbx_seq_one_letter_code
_entity_poly.pdbx_strand_id
1 'polypeptide(L)'
;MTREQLAILEAELGRTLPEEYRRVAEDSPFRPVGNDAVYWFYSDPMRVRSATLAPLADGDYSGAGWRTSFLAIGESPAGDLYLMETAEPQLPIWMLDHETHELTCEWSSFAEFVHEWQQFSEHASVTPPAADSGEVRWALAWQILIGSIGVPLLAWWAVWWMR
;
A
#
# COMPACT_ATOMS: atom_id res chain seq x y z
N MET A 1 0.25 -14.06 10.61
CA MET A 1 1.17 -15.16 10.25
C MET A 1 1.27 -16.14 11.41
N THR A 2 1.47 -17.42 11.14
CA THR A 2 1.74 -18.41 12.20
C THR A 2 3.22 -18.39 12.60
N ARG A 3 3.54 -18.96 13.76
CA ARG A 3 4.94 -19.15 14.20
C ARG A 3 5.78 -19.92 13.19
N GLU A 4 5.19 -20.94 12.56
CA GLU A 4 5.87 -21.74 11.55
C GLU A 4 6.19 -20.91 10.30
N GLN A 5 5.25 -20.08 9.84
CA GLN A 5 5.48 -19.15 8.74
C GLN A 5 6.59 -18.14 9.05
N LEU A 6 6.62 -17.61 10.27
CA LEU A 6 7.66 -16.69 10.71
C LEU A 6 9.04 -17.36 10.78
N ALA A 7 9.11 -18.60 11.26
CA ALA A 7 10.36 -19.37 11.29
C ALA A 7 10.89 -19.68 9.87
N ILE A 8 10.01 -20.00 8.93
CA ILE A 8 10.38 -20.17 7.52
C ILE A 8 10.92 -18.85 6.96
N LEU A 9 10.23 -17.73 7.22
CA LEU A 9 10.65 -16.41 6.76
C LEU A 9 12.03 -16.03 7.32
N GLU A 10 12.30 -16.27 8.60
CA GLU A 10 13.62 -16.07 9.21
C GLU A 10 14.72 -16.88 8.51
N ALA A 11 14.44 -18.15 8.22
CA ALA A 11 15.38 -19.03 7.52
C ALA A 11 15.66 -18.54 6.09
N GLU A 12 14.63 -18.08 5.37
CA GLU A 12 14.76 -17.57 4.01
C GLU A 12 15.45 -16.21 3.93
N LEU A 13 15.26 -15.33 4.92
CA LEU A 13 15.95 -14.05 5.03
C LEU A 13 17.36 -14.18 5.62
N GLY A 14 17.68 -15.34 6.23
CA GLY A 14 18.98 -15.57 6.87
C GLY A 14 19.20 -14.73 8.14
N ARG A 15 18.14 -14.29 8.82
CA ARG A 15 18.20 -13.47 10.03
C ARG A 15 16.99 -13.70 10.93
N THR A 16 17.16 -13.42 12.22
CA THR A 16 16.04 -13.42 13.18
C THR A 16 15.19 -12.18 13.01
N LEU A 17 13.86 -12.33 13.05
CA LEU A 17 12.92 -11.23 13.05
C LEU A 17 12.84 -10.62 14.45
N PRO A 18 12.65 -9.29 14.58
CA PRO A 18 12.44 -8.67 15.88
C PRO A 18 11.25 -9.30 16.63
N GLU A 19 11.40 -9.50 17.95
CA GLU A 19 10.34 -10.13 18.76
C GLU A 19 9.02 -9.37 18.67
N GLU A 20 9.09 -8.03 18.65
CA GLU A 20 7.92 -7.17 18.55
C GLU A 20 7.19 -7.34 17.21
N TYR A 21 7.93 -7.41 16.10
CA TYR A 21 7.36 -7.73 14.79
C TYR A 21 6.64 -9.08 14.81
N ARG A 22 7.28 -10.11 15.38
CA ARG A 22 6.70 -11.45 15.46
C ARG A 22 5.39 -11.46 16.22
N ARG A 23 5.35 -10.81 17.40
CA ARG A 23 4.15 -10.68 18.23
C ARG A 23 3.00 -10.06 17.45
N VAL A 24 3.26 -8.93 16.81
CA VAL A 24 2.25 -8.19 16.01
C VAL A 24 1.81 -9.00 14.79
N ALA A 25 2.73 -9.67 14.11
CA ALA A 25 2.41 -10.53 12.96
C ALA A 25 1.61 -11.79 13.36
N GLU A 26 1.80 -12.32 14.57
CA GLU A 26 1.03 -13.46 15.12
C GLU A 26 -0.39 -13.09 15.53
N ASP A 27 -0.58 -11.91 16.15
CA ASP A 27 -1.88 -11.46 16.69
C ASP A 27 -2.86 -10.96 15.61
N SER A 28 -2.37 -10.87 14.38
CA SER A 28 -3.09 -10.53 13.17
C SER A 28 -4.25 -11.50 12.86
N PRO A 29 -5.45 -10.97 12.56
CA PRO A 29 -5.71 -10.71 11.15
C PRO A 29 -5.69 -9.21 10.84
N PHE A 30 -4.63 -8.80 10.15
CA PHE A 30 -4.43 -7.56 9.43
C PHE A 30 -5.37 -7.65 8.23
N ARG A 31 -6.66 -7.40 8.47
CA ARG A 31 -7.61 -7.29 7.38
C ARG A 31 -7.53 -5.85 6.86
N PRO A 32 -7.24 -5.63 5.57
CA PRO A 32 -7.53 -4.34 4.98
C PRO A 32 -9.03 -4.07 5.20
N VAL A 33 -9.35 -3.04 5.98
CA VAL A 33 -10.72 -2.57 6.13
C VAL A 33 -11.03 -1.75 4.88
N GLY A 34 -11.48 -2.43 3.82
CA GLY A 34 -11.81 -1.82 2.53
C GLY A 34 -10.62 -1.67 1.58
N ASN A 35 -10.92 -1.36 0.32
CA ASN A 35 -9.91 -1.05 -0.71
C ASN A 35 -9.17 0.27 -0.42
N ASP A 36 -9.66 1.07 0.53
CA ASP A 36 -9.12 2.36 0.93
C ASP A 36 -8.34 2.30 2.27
N ALA A 37 -8.02 1.09 2.75
CA ALA A 37 -7.23 0.94 3.98
C ALA A 37 -5.86 1.59 3.79
N VAL A 38 -5.58 2.60 4.61
CA VAL A 38 -4.43 3.52 4.48
C VAL A 38 -3.08 2.77 4.48
N TYR A 39 -3.00 1.60 5.12
CA TYR A 39 -1.78 0.80 5.23
C TYR A 39 -2.07 -0.70 5.11
N TRP A 40 -1.38 -1.41 4.23
CA TRP A 40 -1.46 -2.87 4.12
C TRP A 40 -0.25 -3.52 4.78
N PHE A 41 -0.36 -3.89 6.06
CA PHE A 41 0.63 -4.76 6.67
C PHE A 41 0.53 -6.16 6.06
N TYR A 42 1.67 -6.71 5.61
CA TYR A 42 1.67 -8.00 4.95
C TYR A 42 1.28 -9.12 5.93
N SER A 43 0.27 -9.90 5.57
CA SER A 43 -0.15 -11.11 6.28
C SER A 43 0.43 -12.39 5.65
N ASP A 44 1.00 -12.28 4.45
CA ASP A 44 1.63 -13.36 3.70
C ASP A 44 3.17 -13.29 3.84
N PRO A 45 3.83 -14.31 4.40
CA PRO A 45 5.30 -14.33 4.52
C PRO A 45 6.01 -14.25 3.16
N MET A 46 5.40 -14.75 2.08
CA MET A 46 6.02 -14.71 0.76
C MET A 46 6.10 -13.28 0.21
N ARG A 47 5.10 -12.43 0.52
CA ARG A 47 5.14 -11.01 0.18
C ARG A 47 6.21 -10.26 0.95
N VAL A 48 6.33 -10.51 2.26
CA VAL A 48 7.42 -9.94 3.07
C VAL A 48 8.77 -10.33 2.49
N ARG A 49 8.96 -11.61 2.17
CA ARG A 49 10.20 -12.10 1.57
C ARG A 49 10.48 -11.43 0.23
N SER A 50 9.53 -11.43 -0.71
CA SER A 50 9.76 -10.88 -2.05
C SER A 50 10.08 -9.40 -1.98
N ALA A 51 9.31 -8.63 -1.21
CA ALA A 51 9.52 -7.20 -1.05
C ALA A 51 10.82 -6.88 -0.29
N THR A 52 11.25 -7.72 0.67
CA THR A 52 12.51 -7.53 1.39
C THR A 52 13.74 -7.86 0.52
N LEU A 53 13.68 -8.95 -0.25
CA LEU A 53 14.83 -9.43 -1.03
C LEU A 53 14.97 -8.75 -2.39
N ALA A 54 13.84 -8.35 -2.98
CA ALA A 54 13.77 -7.72 -4.28
C ALA A 54 12.80 -6.52 -4.27
N PRO A 55 13.04 -5.51 -3.41
CA PRO A 55 12.22 -4.28 -3.40
C PRO A 55 12.32 -3.51 -4.73
N LEU A 56 13.31 -3.87 -5.57
CA LEU A 56 13.71 -3.15 -6.78
C LEU A 56 13.34 -3.91 -8.07
N ALA A 57 12.40 -4.87 -8.02
CA ALA A 57 12.02 -5.65 -9.20
C ALA A 57 11.49 -4.77 -10.35
N ASP A 58 11.04 -3.55 -10.02
CA ASP A 58 10.32 -2.65 -10.93
C ASP A 58 11.19 -1.48 -11.45
N GLY A 59 12.46 -1.35 -11.01
CA GLY A 59 13.33 -0.25 -11.46
C GLY A 59 14.71 -0.18 -10.80
N ASP A 60 15.54 0.77 -11.25
CA ASP A 60 16.92 0.96 -10.78
C ASP A 60 16.97 2.04 -9.68
N TYR A 61 17.07 1.63 -8.41
CA TYR A 61 17.06 2.51 -7.23
C TYR A 61 18.48 2.75 -6.69
N SER A 62 19.42 3.09 -7.56
CA SER A 62 20.85 3.16 -7.22
C SER A 62 21.25 4.29 -6.24
N GLY A 63 20.29 4.93 -5.57
CA GLY A 63 20.52 6.08 -4.68
C GLY A 63 19.63 6.17 -3.44
N ALA A 64 18.61 5.30 -3.29
CA ALA A 64 17.62 5.39 -2.22
C ALA A 64 18.17 5.14 -0.80
N GLY A 65 19.45 4.77 -0.67
CA GLY A 65 20.03 4.46 0.64
C GLY A 65 19.53 3.15 1.23
N TRP A 66 19.09 2.21 0.38
CA TRP A 66 18.65 0.87 0.78
C TRP A 66 19.70 0.15 1.63
N ARG A 67 19.25 -0.54 2.69
CA ARG A 67 20.10 -1.26 3.64
C ARG A 67 19.63 -2.70 3.76
N THR A 68 20.58 -3.61 3.98
CA THR A 68 20.30 -5.03 4.24
C THR A 68 19.54 -5.27 5.54
N SER A 69 19.50 -4.27 6.42
CA SER A 69 18.76 -4.29 7.67
C SER A 69 17.29 -3.88 7.52
N PHE A 70 16.85 -3.39 6.36
CA PHE A 70 15.43 -3.17 6.13
C PHE A 70 14.66 -4.48 6.00
N LEU A 71 13.44 -4.50 6.55
CA LEU A 71 12.45 -5.56 6.43
C LEU A 71 11.17 -4.94 5.87
N ALA A 72 10.67 -5.42 4.73
CA ALA A 72 9.40 -4.94 4.19
C ALA A 72 8.24 -5.45 5.05
N ILE A 73 7.41 -4.54 5.55
CA ILE A 73 6.30 -4.88 6.46
C ILE A 73 4.93 -4.61 5.85
N GLY A 74 4.85 -3.83 4.77
CA GLY A 74 3.59 -3.53 4.13
C GLY A 74 3.73 -2.56 2.97
N GLU A 75 2.60 -2.19 2.37
CA GLU A 75 2.52 -1.22 1.28
C GLU A 75 1.31 -0.29 1.41
N SER A 76 1.40 0.93 0.86
CA SER A 76 0.27 1.84 0.70
C SER A 76 -0.60 1.41 -0.50
N PRO A 77 -1.86 1.88 -0.61
CA PRO A 77 -2.67 1.67 -1.82
C PRO A 77 -2.06 2.25 -3.10
N ALA A 78 -1.15 3.21 -2.97
CA ALA A 78 -0.42 3.79 -4.09
C ALA A 78 0.79 2.93 -4.50
N GLY A 79 1.22 1.99 -3.66
CA GLY A 79 2.38 1.13 -3.90
C GLY A 79 3.63 1.52 -3.13
N ASP A 80 3.56 2.51 -2.22
CA ASP A 80 4.69 2.91 -1.38
C ASP A 80 5.01 1.81 -0.38
N LEU A 81 6.27 1.40 -0.29
CA LEU A 81 6.68 0.26 0.52
C LEU A 81 7.07 0.72 1.92
N TYR A 82 6.47 0.14 2.96
CA TYR A 82 6.85 0.39 4.34
C TYR A 82 7.92 -0.61 4.81
N LEU A 83 8.99 -0.08 5.38
CA LEU A 83 10.19 -0.80 5.76
C LEU A 83 10.49 -0.60 7.25
N MET A 84 10.77 -1.67 7.96
CA MET A 84 11.30 -1.64 9.32
C MET A 84 12.83 -1.71 9.28
N GLU A 85 13.51 -0.75 9.90
CA GLU A 85 14.96 -0.80 10.10
C GLU A 85 15.30 -1.70 11.30
N THR A 86 15.69 -2.94 11.04
CA THR A 86 15.89 -3.94 12.10
C THR A 86 17.23 -3.81 12.82
N ALA A 87 18.14 -2.95 12.35
CA ALA A 87 19.40 -2.69 13.04
C ALA A 87 19.26 -1.71 14.22
N GLU A 88 18.15 -0.95 14.27
CA GLU A 88 17.93 0.08 15.27
C GLU A 88 17.04 -0.43 16.42
N PRO A 89 17.33 -0.10 17.70
CA PRO A 89 16.57 -0.63 18.84
C PRO A 89 15.09 -0.27 18.85
N GLN A 90 14.72 0.87 18.27
CA GLN A 90 13.34 1.37 18.24
C GLN A 90 12.55 0.85 17.04
N LEU A 91 13.22 0.17 16.09
CA LEU A 91 12.61 -0.36 14.88
C LEU A 91 11.85 0.74 14.09
N PRO A 92 12.48 1.87 13.72
CA PRO A 92 11.81 2.94 13.01
C PRO A 92 11.28 2.45 11.66
N ILE A 93 10.16 3.03 11.24
CA ILE A 93 9.48 2.69 9.99
C ILE A 93 9.74 3.76 8.95
N TRP A 94 10.30 3.30 7.84
CA TRP A 94 10.60 4.08 6.66
C TRP A 94 9.57 3.81 5.58
N MET A 95 9.27 4.80 4.78
CA MET A 95 8.49 4.67 3.55
C MET A 95 9.44 4.81 2.36
N LEU A 96 9.34 3.89 1.42
CA LEU A 96 9.92 4.00 0.09
C LEU A 96 8.83 4.45 -0.86
N ASP A 97 8.93 5.70 -1.30
CA ASP A 97 8.02 6.27 -2.29
C ASP A 97 8.23 5.56 -3.65
N HIS A 98 7.15 5.03 -4.23
CA HIS A 98 7.22 4.23 -5.45
C HIS A 98 7.40 5.07 -6.73
N GLU A 99 7.15 6.39 -6.69
CA GLU A 99 7.35 7.30 -7.83
C GLU A 99 8.73 7.96 -7.79
N THR A 100 9.13 8.46 -6.62
CA THR A 100 10.35 9.26 -6.43
C THR A 100 11.53 8.43 -5.98
N HIS A 101 11.27 7.23 -5.46
CA HIS A 101 12.28 6.32 -4.95
C HIS A 101 13.02 6.87 -3.71
N GLU A 102 12.43 7.84 -3.02
CA GLU A 102 12.97 8.44 -1.80
C GLU A 102 12.62 7.58 -0.58
N LEU A 103 13.57 7.45 0.36
CA LEU A 103 13.33 6.88 1.68
C LEU A 103 13.08 7.99 2.70
N THR A 104 11.86 8.05 3.24
CA THR A 104 11.49 8.95 4.34
C THR A 104 11.24 8.16 5.62
N CYS A 105 11.67 8.70 6.76
CA CYS A 105 11.33 8.12 8.06
C CYS A 105 9.98 8.68 8.50
N GLU A 106 8.93 7.87 8.43
CA GLU A 106 7.56 8.27 8.78
C GLU A 106 7.28 8.05 10.27
N TRP A 107 7.77 6.95 10.86
CA TRP A 107 7.63 6.68 12.29
C TRP A 107 8.97 6.42 12.96
N SER A 108 9.16 7.05 14.12
CA SER A 108 10.40 6.94 14.90
C SER A 108 10.54 5.59 15.61
N SER A 109 9.44 4.85 15.74
CA SER A 109 9.43 3.50 16.32
C SER A 109 8.31 2.62 15.77
N PHE A 110 8.50 1.30 15.83
CA PHE A 110 7.46 0.35 15.43
C PHE A 110 6.23 0.41 16.34
N ALA A 111 6.43 0.67 17.63
CA ALA A 111 5.32 0.82 18.59
C ALA A 111 4.40 2.00 18.23
N GLU A 112 4.97 3.12 17.77
CA GLU A 112 4.23 4.30 17.29
C GLU A 112 3.38 3.95 16.06
N PHE A 113 4.00 3.31 15.07
CA PHE A 113 3.31 2.82 13.88
C PHE A 113 2.13 1.89 14.22
N VAL A 114 2.35 0.89 15.09
CA VAL A 114 1.30 -0.06 15.50
C VAL A 114 0.17 0.66 16.24
N HIS A 115 0.50 1.62 17.10
CA HIS A 115 -0.49 2.39 17.84
C HIS A 115 -1.40 3.20 16.91
N GLU A 116 -0.83 3.97 15.99
CA GLU A 116 -1.61 4.74 15.01
C GLU A 116 -2.45 3.83 14.12
N TRP A 117 -1.87 2.72 13.65
CA TRP A 117 -2.59 1.74 12.85
C TRP A 117 -3.81 1.14 13.58
N GLN A 118 -3.65 0.79 14.86
CA GLN A 118 -4.75 0.28 15.70
C GLN A 118 -5.85 1.34 15.85
N GLN A 119 -5.49 2.60 16.11
CA GLN A 119 -6.45 3.69 16.19
C GLN A 119 -7.22 3.86 14.87
N PHE A 120 -6.55 3.88 13.72
CA PHE A 120 -7.21 3.98 12.42
C PHE A 120 -8.18 2.80 12.18
N SER A 121 -7.76 1.59 12.52
CA SER A 121 -8.58 0.38 12.34
C SER A 121 -9.85 0.40 13.20
N GLU A 122 -9.75 0.87 14.45
CA GLU A 122 -10.89 1.06 15.33
C GLU A 122 -11.88 2.10 14.76
N HIS A 123 -11.40 3.26 14.32
CA HIS A 123 -12.25 4.31 13.74
C HIS A 123 -12.95 3.86 12.44
N ALA A 124 -12.25 3.10 11.59
CA ALA A 124 -12.82 2.54 10.36
C ALA A 124 -13.89 1.46 10.63
N SER A 125 -13.77 0.73 11.74
CA SER A 125 -14.77 -0.29 12.13
C SER A 125 -16.06 0.31 12.72
N VAL A 126 -15.98 1.51 13.29
CA VAL A 126 -17.12 2.20 13.93
C VAL A 126 -17.91 3.06 12.94
N THR A 127 -17.26 3.55 11.88
CA THR A 127 -17.93 4.32 10.84
C THR A 127 -18.50 3.34 9.81
N PRO A 128 -19.83 3.13 9.72
CA PRO A 128 -20.39 2.36 8.62
C PRO A 128 -19.91 2.98 7.31
N PRO A 129 -19.51 2.18 6.31
CA PRO A 129 -19.16 2.74 5.00
C PRO A 129 -20.32 3.64 4.61
N ALA A 130 -20.02 4.92 4.35
CA ALA A 130 -21.03 5.86 3.88
C ALA A 130 -21.79 5.13 2.78
N ALA A 131 -23.09 4.88 3.03
CA ALA A 131 -23.89 4.05 2.15
C ALA A 131 -23.63 4.52 0.73
N ASP A 132 -23.03 3.61 -0.04
CA ASP A 132 -22.58 3.81 -1.41
C ASP A 132 -23.60 4.69 -2.13
N SER A 133 -23.25 5.97 -2.34
CA SER A 133 -24.03 6.88 -3.15
C SER A 133 -23.78 6.49 -4.60
N GLY A 134 -24.26 5.31 -4.96
CA GLY A 134 -24.32 4.77 -6.32
C GLY A 134 -25.07 5.67 -7.30
N GLU A 135 -25.64 6.79 -6.83
CA GLU A 135 -26.18 7.86 -7.66
C GLU A 135 -25.10 8.75 -8.31
N VAL A 136 -23.90 8.88 -7.74
CA VAL A 136 -22.90 9.85 -8.27
C VAL A 136 -22.06 9.26 -9.41
N ARG A 137 -21.83 7.94 -9.45
CA ARG A 137 -21.03 7.30 -10.51
C ARG A 137 -21.76 7.20 -11.85
N TRP A 138 -23.10 7.14 -11.86
CA TRP A 138 -23.89 7.15 -13.10
C TRP A 138 -23.96 8.53 -13.77
N ALA A 139 -23.98 9.62 -12.99
CA ALA A 139 -24.08 10.98 -13.53
C ALA A 139 -22.81 11.41 -14.29
N LEU A 140 -21.61 11.06 -13.78
CA LEU A 140 -20.34 11.35 -14.47
C LEU A 140 -20.10 10.44 -15.69
N ALA A 141 -20.51 9.16 -15.62
CA ALA A 141 -20.42 8.26 -16.77
C ALA A 141 -21.31 8.72 -17.95
N TRP A 142 -22.50 9.27 -17.67
CA TRP A 142 -23.37 9.86 -18.69
C TRP A 142 -22.84 11.17 -19.28
N GLN A 143 -22.17 12.02 -18.50
CA GLN A 143 -21.56 13.26 -19.03
C GLN A 143 -20.39 12.98 -19.97
N ILE A 144 -19.57 11.97 -19.68
CA ILE A 144 -18.47 11.54 -20.56
C ILE A 144 -19.02 10.92 -21.85
N LEU A 145 -20.10 10.12 -21.77
CA LEU A 145 -20.71 9.49 -22.96
C LEU A 145 -21.41 10.49 -23.90
N ILE A 146 -22.05 11.54 -23.36
CA ILE A 146 -22.68 12.59 -24.17
C ILE A 146 -21.62 13.50 -24.82
N GLY A 147 -20.50 13.75 -24.15
CA GLY A 147 -19.39 14.54 -24.70
C GLY A 147 -18.64 13.88 -25.85
N SER A 148 -18.56 12.54 -25.89
CA SER A 148 -17.79 11.81 -26.91
C SER A 148 -18.60 11.41 -28.16
N ILE A 149 -19.93 11.39 -28.11
CA ILE A 149 -20.79 11.04 -29.27
C ILE A 149 -21.39 12.28 -29.93
N GLY A 150 -21.43 13.44 -29.25
CA GLY A 150 -22.08 14.65 -29.75
C GLY A 150 -21.27 15.54 -30.71
N VAL A 151 -19.96 15.31 -30.87
CA VAL A 151 -19.09 16.22 -31.65
C VAL A 151 -18.85 15.81 -33.13
N PRO A 152 -18.88 14.52 -33.56
CA PRO A 152 -18.65 14.22 -34.97
C PRO A 152 -19.90 14.38 -35.88
N LEU A 153 -21.12 14.38 -35.34
CA LEU A 153 -22.33 14.39 -36.19
C LEU A 153 -22.75 15.79 -36.68
N LEU A 154 -22.40 16.87 -35.96
CA LEU A 154 -22.70 18.24 -36.42
C LEU A 154 -21.73 18.73 -37.51
N ALA A 155 -20.49 18.21 -37.55
CA ALA A 155 -19.53 18.54 -38.59
C ALA A 155 -19.90 17.94 -39.97
N TRP A 156 -20.58 16.79 -40.00
CA TRP A 156 -20.98 16.15 -41.25
C TRP A 156 -22.21 16.81 -41.91
N TRP A 157 -23.09 17.41 -41.11
CA TRP A 157 -24.30 18.09 -41.62
C TRP A 157 -23.98 19.43 -42.32
N ALA A 158 -22.97 20.16 -41.85
CA ALA A 158 -22.53 21.42 -42.47
C ALA A 158 -21.86 21.24 -43.84
N VAL A 159 -21.18 20.12 -44.06
CA VAL A 159 -20.51 19.81 -45.34
C VAL A 159 -21.51 19.39 -46.43
N TRP A 160 -22.66 18.83 -46.06
CA TRP A 160 -23.70 18.43 -47.02
C TRP A 160 -24.52 19.61 -47.56
N TRP A 161 -24.61 20.73 -46.82
CA TRP A 161 -25.37 21.91 -47.24
C TRP A 161 -24.60 22.88 -48.16
N MET A 162 -23.30 22.64 -48.39
CA MET A 162 -22.44 23.45 -49.27
C MET A 162 -22.16 22.80 -50.64
N ARG A 163 -22.90 21.75 -51.00
CA ARG A 163 -22.94 21.17 -52.36
C ARG A 163 -24.32 21.33 -52.96
#